data_AF-A0A955D988-F1
#
_entry.id   AF-A0A955D988-F1
#
_cell.length_a   1.000
_cell.length_b   1.000
_cell.length_c   1.000
_cell.angle_alpha   90.00
_cell.angle_beta   90.00
_cell.angle_gamma   90.00
#
_symmetry.space_group_name_H-M   'P 1'
#
loop_
_entity.id
_entity.type
_entity.pdbx_description
1 polymer ?
#
loop_
_entity_poly.entity_id
_entity_poly.type
_entity_poly.pdbx_seq_one_letter_code
_entity_poly.pdbx_strand_id
1 'polypeptide(L)'
;MAAFVIYGVLVWWLAFAWRGSWRAWAAPIAGLLGIVLVAWLHVKLSEWTNGRIYLRALQVLLYPYGVLVTAVGLFIAAIPATPVGRRDGLCHACRYDLRGRTERDAVCPECGARVLEPGERGTRRREADRSA
;
A
#
# COMPACT_ATOMS: atom_id res chain seq x y z
N MET A 1 -3.89 4.45 21.89
CA MET A 1 -2.72 3.81 21.27
C MET A 1 -3.08 2.97 20.05
N ALA A 2 -4.00 1.99 20.14
CA ALA A 2 -4.38 1.13 19.02
C ALA A 2 -4.78 1.88 17.73
N ALA A 3 -5.51 2.99 17.86
CA ALA A 3 -5.93 3.81 16.70
C ALA A 3 -4.75 4.30 15.84
N PHE A 4 -3.63 4.71 16.45
CA PHE A 4 -2.43 5.10 15.71
C PHE A 4 -1.81 3.91 14.98
N VAL A 5 -1.73 2.75 15.61
CA VAL A 5 -1.19 1.56 14.95
C VAL A 5 -2.03 1.17 13.74
N ILE A 6 -3.35 1.11 13.91
CA ILE A 6 -4.30 0.80 12.82
C ILE A 6 -4.16 1.81 11.69
N TYR A 7 -4.09 3.10 12.02
CA TYR A 7 -3.90 4.17 11.03
C TYR A 7 -2.62 3.98 10.21
N GLY A 8 -1.48 3.74 10.87
CA GLY A 8 -0.20 3.53 10.19
C GLY A 8 -0.23 2.30 9.28
N VAL A 9 -0.80 1.19 9.77
CA VAL A 9 -0.98 -0.04 8.99
C VAL A 9 -1.85 0.20 7.76
N LEU A 10 -2.94 0.97 7.88
CA LEU A 10 -3.79 1.31 6.74
C LEU A 10 -3.06 2.15 5.70
N VAL A 11 -2.28 3.15 6.12
CA VAL A 11 -1.46 3.98 5.21
C VAL A 11 -0.44 3.12 4.47
N TRP A 12 0.27 2.24 5.18
CA TRP A 12 1.25 1.35 4.58
C TRP A 12 0.61 0.30 3.67
N TRP A 13 -0.53 -0.26 4.06
CA TRP A 13 -1.30 -1.19 3.24
C TRP A 13 -1.77 -0.53 1.94
N LEU A 14 -2.27 0.71 1.99
CA LEU A 14 -2.62 1.48 0.79
C LEU A 14 -1.41 1.72 -0.12
N ALA A 15 -0.28 2.13 0.45
CA ALA A 15 0.96 2.34 -0.30
C ALA A 15 1.43 1.05 -0.99
N PHE A 16 1.33 -0.08 -0.29
CA PHE A 16 1.68 -1.40 -0.82
C PHE A 16 0.68 -1.88 -1.90
N ALA A 17 -0.62 -1.70 -1.67
CA ALA A 17 -1.68 -2.09 -2.60
C ALA A 17 -1.59 -1.36 -3.95
N TRP A 18 -1.10 -0.11 -3.94
CA TRP A 18 -0.93 0.69 -5.16
C TRP A 18 0.50 0.75 -5.69
N ARG A 19 1.39 -0.13 -5.20
CA ARG A 19 2.80 -0.19 -5.63
C ARG A 19 2.91 -0.21 -7.16
N GLY A 20 3.75 0.65 -7.72
CA GLY A 20 3.97 0.73 -9.17
C GLY A 20 3.04 1.66 -9.95
N SER A 21 2.11 2.32 -9.28
CA SER A 21 1.30 3.37 -9.87
C SER A 21 1.65 4.72 -9.23
N TRP A 22 1.38 5.83 -9.93
CA TRP A 22 1.52 7.18 -9.35
C TRP A 22 0.71 7.34 -8.04
N ARG A 23 -0.36 6.54 -7.87
CA ARG A 23 -1.20 6.55 -6.66
C ARG A 23 -0.47 6.06 -5.41
N ALA A 24 0.61 5.27 -5.55
CA ALA A 24 1.46 4.88 -4.43
C ALA A 24 2.05 6.10 -3.70
N TRP A 25 2.33 7.20 -4.43
CA TRP A 25 2.84 8.44 -3.85
C TRP A 25 1.75 9.24 -3.14
N ALA A 26 0.49 9.11 -3.57
CA ALA A 26 -0.63 9.80 -2.92
C ALA A 26 -0.92 9.21 -1.52
N ALA A 27 -0.67 7.93 -1.29
CA ALA A 27 -0.90 7.27 -0.01
C ALA A 27 -0.09 7.87 1.16
N PRO A 28 1.26 7.99 1.11
CA PRO A 28 2.03 8.61 2.17
C PRO A 28 1.74 10.10 2.32
N ILE A 29 1.44 10.81 1.22
CA ILE A 29 1.03 12.23 1.27
C ILE A 29 -0.30 12.38 2.03
N ALA A 30 -1.28 11.53 1.72
CA ALA A 30 -2.56 11.49 2.44
C ALA A 30 -2.38 11.09 3.92
N GLY A 31 -1.44 10.18 4.21
CA GLY A 31 -1.01 9.83 5.56
C GLY A 31 -0.46 11.04 6.33
N LEU A 32 0.47 11.77 5.72
CA LEU A 32 1.03 12.99 6.31
C LEU A 32 -0.05 14.05 6.53
N LEU A 33 -0.94 14.26 5.55
CA LEU A 33 -2.08 15.18 5.65
C LEU A 33 -3.01 14.81 6.81
N GLY A 34 -3.30 13.53 7.03
CA GLY A 34 -4.10 13.08 8.15
C GLY A 34 -3.45 13.39 9.51
N ILE A 35 -2.14 13.20 9.64
CA ILE A 35 -1.40 13.56 10.86
C ILE A 35 -1.42 15.08 11.09
N VAL A 36 -1.20 15.88 10.04
CA VAL A 36 -1.28 17.35 10.10
C VAL A 36 -2.68 17.81 10.51
N LEU A 37 -3.73 17.19 9.96
CA LEU A 37 -5.12 17.50 10.31
C LEU A 37 -5.40 17.20 11.79
N VAL A 38 -4.91 16.07 12.31
CA VAL A 38 -5.02 15.74 13.74
C VAL A 38 -4.25 16.74 14.61
N ALA A 39 -3.05 17.15 14.19
CA ALA A 39 -2.27 18.17 14.89
C ALA A 39 -3.00 19.53 14.91
N TRP A 40 -3.59 19.92 13.79
CA TRP A 40 -4.39 21.14 13.69
C TRP A 40 -5.65 21.09 14.57
N LEU A 41 -6.35 19.96 14.57
CA LEU A 41 -7.52 19.75 15.44
C LEU A 41 -7.14 19.87 16.93
N HIS A 42 -5.95 19.42 17.32
CA HIS A 42 -5.44 19.58 18.68
C HIS A 42 -5.22 21.03 19.07
N VAL A 43 -4.65 21.85 18.18
CA VAL A 43 -4.49 23.29 18.41
C VAL A 43 -5.86 23.94 18.60
N LYS A 44 -6.82 23.62 17.72
CA LYS A 44 -8.18 24.15 17.82
C LYS A 44 -8.93 23.70 19.08
N LEU A 45 -8.77 22.45 19.51
CA LEU A 45 -9.32 21.97 20.79
C LEU A 45 -8.69 22.69 21.99
N SER A 46 -7.39 22.96 21.94
CA SER A 46 -6.68 23.67 23.00
C SER A 46 -7.19 25.11 23.13
N GLU A 47 -7.36 25.80 22.01
CA GLU A 47 -8.00 27.13 21.97
C GLU A 47 -9.41 27.09 22.54
N TRP A 48 -10.23 26.13 22.13
CA TRP A 48 -11.63 26.07 22.56
C TRP A 48 -11.81 25.71 24.05
N THR A 49 -10.90 24.91 24.60
CA THR A 49 -10.92 24.49 26.01
C THR A 49 -10.17 25.45 26.94
N ASN A 50 -9.74 26.62 26.44
CA ASN A 50 -8.92 27.59 27.17
C ASN A 50 -7.69 26.94 27.83
N GLY A 51 -7.03 26.02 27.12
CA GLY A 51 -5.82 25.35 27.60
C GLY A 51 -6.03 24.39 28.77
N ARG A 52 -7.28 24.07 29.18
CA ARG A 52 -7.53 23.10 30.25
C ARG A 52 -7.04 21.69 29.91
N ILE A 53 -6.99 21.36 28.62
CA ILE A 53 -6.50 20.07 28.12
C ILE A 53 -5.16 20.31 27.40
N TYR A 54 -4.06 20.22 28.14
CA TYR A 54 -2.71 20.40 27.62
C TYR A 54 -2.12 19.06 27.16
N LEU A 55 -2.31 18.72 25.88
CA LEU A 55 -1.85 17.46 25.27
C LEU A 55 -0.39 17.52 24.79
N ARG A 56 0.51 18.12 25.58
CA ARG A 56 1.94 18.25 25.23
C ARG A 56 2.59 16.88 25.02
N ALA A 57 2.23 15.90 25.85
CA ALA A 57 2.70 14.52 25.71
C ALA A 57 2.29 13.90 24.36
N LEU A 58 1.07 14.21 23.88
CA LEU A 58 0.61 13.67 22.60
C LEU A 58 1.37 14.31 21.43
N GLN A 59 1.66 15.60 21.47
CA GLN A 59 2.45 16.27 20.42
C GLN A 59 3.86 15.68 20.33
N VAL A 60 4.53 15.48 21.46
CA VAL A 60 5.88 14.88 21.50
C VAL A 60 5.88 13.48 20.89
N LEU A 61 4.79 12.73 21.03
CA LEU A 61 4.66 11.40 20.42
C LEU A 61 4.25 11.46 18.95
N LEU A 62 3.43 12.44 18.57
CA LEU A 62 2.85 12.57 17.23
C LEU A 62 3.91 12.93 16.18
N TYR A 63 4.88 13.79 16.51
CA TYR A 63 5.95 14.16 15.58
C TYR A 63 6.80 12.97 15.11
N PRO A 64 7.48 12.20 16.00
CA PRO A 64 8.28 11.05 15.57
C PRO A 64 7.42 9.97 14.93
N TYR A 65 6.18 9.78 15.40
CA TYR A 65 5.24 8.86 14.77
C TYR A 65 4.93 9.28 13.32
N GLY A 66 4.66 10.56 13.07
CA GLY A 66 4.37 11.05 11.73
C GLY A 66 5.56 10.95 10.78
N VAL A 67 6.77 11.23 11.28
CA VAL A 67 8.02 11.03 10.54
C VAL A 67 8.19 9.55 10.18
N LEU A 68 7.98 8.64 11.14
CA LEU A 68 8.08 7.19 10.93
C LEU A 68 7.10 6.69 9.86
N VAL A 69 5.81 7.02 10.01
CA VAL A 69 4.76 6.58 9.06
C VAL A 69 5.05 7.09 7.65
N THR A 70 5.45 8.36 7.53
CA THR A 70 5.76 8.98 6.24
C THR A 70 7.01 8.37 5.61
N ALA A 71 8.08 8.19 6.39
CA ALA A 71 9.34 7.61 5.90
C ALA A 71 9.15 6.16 5.42
N VAL A 72 8.46 5.33 6.21
CA VAL A 72 8.16 3.94 5.82
C VAL A 72 7.21 3.90 4.61
N GLY A 73 6.19 4.75 4.57
CA GLY A 73 5.28 4.84 3.43
C GLY A 73 5.98 5.28 2.14
N LEU A 74 6.87 6.28 2.22
CA LEU A 74 7.70 6.72 1.09
C LEU A 74 8.68 5.63 0.66
N PHE A 75 9.30 4.93 1.60
CA PHE A 75 10.16 3.78 1.30
C PHE A 75 9.38 2.71 0.51
N ILE A 76 8.18 2.33 0.96
CA ILE A 76 7.32 1.37 0.24
C ILE A 76 6.96 1.89 -1.16
N ALA A 77 6.62 3.17 -1.29
CA ALA A 77 6.28 3.77 -2.59
C ALA A 77 7.48 3.86 -3.55
N ALA A 78 8.70 4.01 -3.01
CA ALA A 78 9.94 4.06 -3.77
C ALA A 78 10.41 2.68 -4.26
N ILE A 79 9.90 1.58 -3.68
CA ILE A 79 10.19 0.24 -4.18
C ILE A 79 9.64 0.14 -5.60
N PRO A 80 10.51 -0.01 -6.62
CA PRO A 80 10.05 -0.10 -7.99
C PRO A 80 9.17 -1.35 -8.13
N ALA A 81 7.93 -1.17 -8.55
CA ALA A 81 7.17 -2.29 -9.10
C ALA A 81 7.76 -2.55 -10.48
N THR A 82 8.84 -3.31 -10.52
CA THR A 82 9.61 -3.61 -11.73
C THR A 82 8.68 -3.84 -12.93
N PRO A 83 8.73 -2.95 -13.94
CA PRO A 83 8.04 -3.14 -15.19
C PRO A 83 9.03 -3.84 -16.13
N VAL A 84 9.31 -5.13 -15.91
CA VAL A 84 10.04 -5.90 -16.91
C VAL A 84 9.00 -6.49 -17.83
N GLY A 85 8.83 -5.82 -18.97
CA GLY A 85 7.74 -6.04 -19.91
C GLY A 85 7.48 -7.51 -20.23
N ARG A 86 6.20 -7.85 -20.39
CA ARG A 86 5.69 -9.05 -21.09
C ARG A 86 6.65 -10.25 -21.02
N ARG A 87 7.00 -10.67 -19.81
CA ARG A 87 7.98 -11.73 -19.58
C ARG A 87 7.31 -12.79 -18.74
N ASP A 88 7.11 -13.93 -19.38
CA ASP A 88 6.59 -15.14 -18.77
C ASP A 88 7.28 -15.39 -17.41
N GLY A 89 6.48 -15.66 -16.38
CA GLY A 89 6.97 -15.96 -15.03
C GLY A 89 6.82 -14.86 -13.97
N LEU A 90 6.07 -13.78 -14.18
CA LEU A 90 5.73 -12.80 -13.12
C LEU A 90 4.27 -12.94 -12.69
N CYS A 91 3.98 -12.80 -11.39
CA CYS A 91 2.60 -12.75 -10.91
C CYS A 91 1.88 -11.48 -11.42
N HIS A 92 0.63 -11.62 -11.84
CA HIS A 92 -0.16 -10.54 -12.46
C HIS A 92 -0.71 -9.54 -11.43
N ALA A 93 -0.91 -9.97 -10.17
CA ALA A 93 -1.50 -9.14 -9.12
C ALA A 93 -0.43 -8.31 -8.40
N CYS A 94 0.47 -8.99 -7.68
CA CYS A 94 1.64 -8.39 -7.08
C CYS A 94 2.80 -8.91 -7.91
N ARG A 95 3.61 -8.13 -8.61
CA ARG A 95 4.57 -8.63 -9.61
C ARG A 95 5.79 -9.39 -9.05
N TYR A 96 5.56 -10.37 -8.21
CA TYR A 96 6.55 -11.29 -7.68
C TYR A 96 7.12 -12.15 -8.80
N ASP A 97 8.44 -12.33 -8.81
CA ASP A 97 9.12 -13.19 -9.77
C ASP A 97 8.86 -14.65 -9.39
N LEU A 98 8.15 -15.36 -10.28
CA LEU A 98 7.86 -16.78 -10.14
C LEU A 98 8.89 -17.63 -10.91
N ARG A 99 9.87 -17.01 -11.57
CA ARG A 99 10.96 -17.74 -12.24
C ARG A 99 11.76 -18.50 -11.20
N GLY A 100 12.07 -19.76 -11.49
CA GLY A 100 12.80 -20.64 -10.58
C GLY A 100 11.92 -21.43 -9.61
N ARG A 101 10.59 -21.24 -9.60
CA ARG A 101 9.69 -22.21 -8.97
C ARG A 101 9.46 -23.39 -9.91
N THR A 102 9.71 -24.59 -9.41
CA THR A 102 9.33 -25.86 -10.05
C THR A 102 7.82 -26.06 -9.91
N GLU A 103 7.06 -25.43 -10.82
CA GLU A 103 5.89 -25.99 -11.52
C GLU A 103 4.64 -26.49 -10.76
N ARG A 104 4.43 -26.29 -9.45
CA ARG A 104 3.17 -26.79 -8.81
C ARG A 104 2.32 -25.83 -8.00
N ASP A 105 2.82 -24.66 -7.65
CA ASP A 105 2.01 -23.71 -6.91
C ASP A 105 1.43 -22.68 -7.86
N ALA A 106 0.19 -22.92 -8.28
CA ALA A 106 -0.62 -21.93 -8.98
C ALA A 106 -0.91 -20.69 -8.12
N VAL A 107 -0.39 -20.57 -6.90
CA VAL A 107 -0.66 -19.48 -5.95
C VAL A 107 0.62 -18.70 -5.69
N CYS A 108 0.58 -17.40 -5.92
CA CYS A 108 1.69 -16.51 -5.60
C CYS A 108 1.91 -16.46 -4.08
N PRO A 109 3.13 -16.68 -3.56
CA PRO A 109 3.39 -16.70 -2.11
C PRO A 109 3.19 -15.34 -1.44
N GLU A 110 3.35 -14.25 -2.18
CA GLU A 110 3.24 -12.90 -1.62
C GLU A 110 1.81 -12.39 -1.53
N CYS A 111 0.97 -12.72 -2.52
CA CYS A 111 -0.37 -12.13 -2.63
C CYS A 111 -1.52 -13.13 -2.74
N GLY A 112 -1.23 -14.44 -2.79
CA GLY A 112 -2.26 -15.48 -2.90
C GLY A 112 -2.98 -15.54 -4.26
N ALA A 113 -2.61 -14.70 -5.23
CA ALA A 113 -3.27 -14.68 -6.53
C ALA A 113 -2.98 -15.94 -7.34
N ARG A 114 -4.00 -16.47 -8.03
CA ARG A 114 -3.88 -17.66 -8.88
C ARG A 114 -3.22 -17.35 -10.21
N VAL A 115 -2.07 -17.95 -10.48
CA VAL A 115 -1.32 -17.81 -11.73
C VAL A 115 -2.00 -18.66 -12.79
N LEU A 116 -2.72 -18.02 -13.71
CA LEU A 116 -3.32 -18.69 -14.87
C LEU A 116 -2.21 -19.17 -15.81
N GLU A 117 -2.19 -20.48 -16.05
CA GLU A 117 -1.28 -21.12 -16.99
C GLU A 117 -1.41 -20.46 -18.38
N PRO A 118 -0.28 -20.26 -19.10
CA PRO A 118 -0.31 -19.70 -20.45
C PRO A 118 -1.23 -20.47 -21.42
N GLY A 119 -1.38 -21.78 -21.22
CA GLY A 119 -2.21 -22.66 -22.06
C GLY A 119 -3.71 -22.35 -22.01
N GLU A 120 -4.26 -22.04 -20.83
CA GLU A 120 -5.70 -21.79 -20.66
C GLU A 120 -6.16 -20.45 -21.25
N ARG A 121 -5.24 -19.47 -21.36
CA ARG A 121 -5.54 -18.18 -21.99
C ARG A 121 -5.75 -18.29 -23.49
N GLY A 122 -5.05 -19.22 -24.14
CA GLY A 122 -5.18 -19.47 -25.58
C GLY A 122 -6.51 -20.11 -25.95
N THR A 123 -6.97 -21.07 -25.14
CA THR A 123 -8.24 -21.78 -25.36
C THR A 123 -9.46 -20.86 -25.18
N ARG A 124 -9.52 -20.07 -24.09
CA ARG A 124 -10.63 -19.13 -23.88
C ARG A 124 -10.77 -18.06 -24.97
N ARG A 125 -9.64 -17.54 -25.48
CA ARG A 125 -9.68 -16.54 -26.55
C ARG A 125 -10.20 -17.13 -27.86
N ARG A 126 -9.82 -18.38 -28.17
CA ARG A 126 -10.32 -19.10 -29.35
C ARG A 126 -11.80 -19.49 -29.23
N GLU A 127 -12.29 -19.80 -28.03
CA GLU A 127 -13.72 -20.05 -27.80
C GLU A 127 -14.57 -18.79 -27.95
N ALA A 128 -14.10 -17.65 -27.43
CA ALA A 128 -14.77 -16.37 -27.59
C ALA A 128 -14.86 -15.96 -29.08
N ASP A 129 -13.76 -16.12 -29.85
CA ASP A 129 -13.75 -15.82 -31.29
C ASP A 129 -14.61 -16.80 -32.14
N ARG A 130 -14.90 -18.01 -31.65
CA ARG A 130 -15.80 -18.97 -32.33
C ARG A 130 -17.28 -18.73 -32.09
N SER A 131 -17.61 -17.90 -31.10
CA SER A 131 -18.97 -17.68 -30.63
C SER A 131 -19.55 -16.34 -31.09
N ALA A 132 -18.80 -15.59 -31.92
CA ALA A 132 -19.17 -14.33 -32.56
C ALA A 132 -19.36 -14.53 -34.07
#